data_AF-A0A653DDP2-F1
#
_entry.id   AF-A0A653DDP2-F1
#
_cell.length_a   1.000
_cell.length_b   1.000
_cell.length_c   1.000
_cell.angle_alpha   90.00
_cell.angle_beta   90.00
_cell.angle_gamma   90.00
#
_symmetry.space_group_name_H-M   'P 1'
#
loop_
_entity.id
_entity.type
_entity.pdbx_description
1 polymer ?
#
loop_
_entity_poly.entity_id
_entity_poly.type
_entity_poly.pdbx_seq_one_letter_code
_entity_poly.pdbx_strand_id
1 'polypeptide(L)' 'KISNLIFADDTTLIAASQEGLVALLNILEQHSAVYGLGINYNKTKTESMIFIEK' A
#
# COMPACT_ATOMS: atom_id res chain seq x y z
N LYS A 1 1.74 4.83 -13.06
CA LYS A 1 3.00 4.16 -12.69
C LYS A 1 2.91 3.88 -11.20
N ILE A 2 2.95 2.61 -10.79
CA ILE A 2 2.88 2.21 -9.38
C ILE A 2 4.28 2.38 -8.80
N SER A 3 4.41 3.11 -7.69
CA SER A 3 5.68 3.33 -6.99
C SER A 3 5.60 2.61 -5.65
N ASN A 4 6.08 1.36 -5.61
CA ASN A 4 6.16 0.57 -4.38
C ASN A 4 7.63 0.46 -3.95
N LEU A 5 7.89 0.61 -2.66
CA LEU A 5 9.16 0.26 -2.04
C LEU A 5 8.94 -1.02 -1.22
N ILE A 6 9.74 -2.05 -1.52
CA ILE A 6 9.66 -3.36 -0.84
C ILE A 6 10.94 -3.61 -0.04
N PHE A 7 10.79 -3.97 1.24
CA PHE A 7 11.89 -4.40 2.11
C PHE A 7 11.42 -5.58 2.97
N ALA A 8 11.98 -6.77 2.75
CA ALA A 8 11.51 -8.01 3.40
C ALA A 8 9.99 -8.20 3.21
N ASP A 9 9.24 -8.40 4.30
CA ASP A 9 7.77 -8.48 4.31
C ASP A 9 7.08 -7.10 4.36
N ASP A 10 7.83 -6.02 4.61
CA ASP A 10 7.29 -4.66 4.66
C ASP A 10 7.09 -4.09 3.25
N THR A 11 5.87 -3.58 3.00
CA THR A 11 5.48 -2.92 1.74
C THR A 11 4.92 -1.54 2.04
N THR A 12 5.49 -0.51 1.40
CA THR A 12 4.95 0.86 1.46
C THR A 12 4.24 1.21 0.15
N LEU A 13 2.97 1.58 0.23
CA LEU A 13 2.12 2.00 -0.90
C LEU A 13 2.00 3.53 -0.94
N ILE A 14 2.17 4.11 -2.13
CA ILE A 14 2.01 5.57 -2.35
C ILE A 14 0.95 5.79 -3.42
N ALA A 15 -0.07 6.58 -3.09
CA ALA A 15 -1.12 7.00 -4.00
C ALA A 15 -1.40 8.50 -3.86
N ALA A 16 -1.92 9.11 -4.92
CA ALA A 16 -2.29 10.52 -4.92
C ALA A 16 -3.62 10.83 -4.20
N SER A 17 -4.40 9.79 -3.86
CA SER A 17 -5.65 9.93 -3.10
C SER A 17 -5.90 8.72 -2.21
N GLN A 18 -6.84 8.86 -1.27
CA GLN A 18 -7.28 7.76 -0.41
C GLN A 18 -7.93 6.62 -1.20
N GLU A 19 -8.75 6.94 -2.20
CA GLU A 19 -9.36 5.96 -3.10
C GLU A 19 -8.30 5.21 -3.90
N GLY A 20 -7.28 5.92 -4.37
CA GLY A 20 -6.12 5.31 -5.02
C GLY A 20 -5.37 4.35 -4.09
N LEU A 21 -5.23 4.71 -2.81
CA LEU A 21 -4.61 3.84 -1.81
C LEU A 21 -5.45 2.59 -1.53
N VAL A 22 -6.78 2.73 -1.43
CA VAL A 22 -7.72 1.60 -1.26
C VAL A 22 -7.66 0.65 -2.45
N ALA A 23 -7.60 1.19 -3.68
CA ALA A 23 -7.46 0.37 -4.88
C ALA A 23 -6.13 -0.41 -4.89
N LEU A 24 -5.02 0.22 -4.49
CA LEU A 24 -3.71 -0.44 -4.38
C LEU A 24 -3.70 -1.51 -3.29
N LEU A 25 -4.34 -1.27 -2.14
CA LEU A 25 -4.47 -2.25 -1.06
C LEU A 25 -5.24 -3.49 -1.51
N ASN A 26 -6.36 -3.31 -2.22
CA ASN A 26 -7.14 -4.42 -2.74
C ASN A 26 -6.36 -5.26 -3.77
N ILE A 27 -5.58 -4.61 -4.65
CA ILE A 27 -4.70 -5.31 -5.59
C ILE A 27 -3.62 -6.10 -4.84
N LEU A 28 -3.02 -5.50 -3.80
CA LEU A 28 -1.99 -6.16 -2.99
C LEU A 28 -2.55 -7.39 -2.27
N GLU A 29 -3.74 -7.27 -1.66
CA GLU A 29 -4.41 -8.37 -0.97
C GLU A 29 -4.76 -9.52 -1.92
N GLN A 30 -5.33 -9.21 -3.09
CA GLN A 30 -5.64 -10.23 -4.10
C GLN A 30 -4.37 -10.93 -4.60
N HIS A 31 -3.29 -10.18 -4.83
CA HIS A 31 -2.02 -10.74 -5.27
C HIS A 31 -1.37 -11.59 -4.17
N SER A 32 -1.41 -11.15 -2.91
CA SER A 32 -0.86 -11.92 -1.78
C SER A 32 -1.65 -13.21 -1.52
N ALA A 33 -2.98 -13.18 -1.72
CA ALA A 33 -3.85 -14.34 -1.53
C ALA A 33 -3.48 -15.52 -2.46
N VAL A 34 -2.96 -15.27 -3.67
CA VAL A 34 -2.45 -16.31 -4.57
C VAL A 34 -1.31 -17.12 -3.95
N TYR A 35 -0.53 -16.49 -3.07
CA TYR A 35 0.57 -17.11 -2.33
C TYR A 35 0.13 -17.63 -0.94
N GLY A 36 -1.16 -17.57 -0.60
CA GLY A 36 -1.68 -17.90 0.73
C GLY A 36 -1.28 -16.89 1.81
N LEU A 37 -0.87 -15.69 1.41
CA LEU A 37 -0.43 -14.61 2.31
C LEU A 37 -1.57 -13.59 2.51
N GLY A 38 -1.72 -13.12 3.75
CA GLY A 38 -2.69 -12.09 4.13
C GLY A 38 -2.00 -10.80 4.59
N ILE A 39 -2.73 -9.68 4.55
CA ILE A 39 -2.24 -8.40 5.07
C ILE A 39 -2.47 -8.32 6.57
N ASN A 40 -1.46 -7.88 7.32
CA ASN A 40 -1.59 -7.63 8.76
C ASN A 40 -2.05 -6.20 9.05
N TYR A 41 -3.37 -6.01 9.09
CA TYR A 41 -3.99 -4.70 9.36
C TYR A 41 -3.62 -4.08 10.71
N ASN A 42 -3.22 -4.87 11.72
CA ASN A 42 -2.78 -4.32 13.01
C ASN A 42 -1.43 -3.61 12.91
N LYS A 43 -0.58 -4.01 11.96
CA LYS A 43 0.70 -3.37 11.68
C LYS A 43 0.61 -2.31 10.59
N THR A 44 -0.41 -2.38 9.72
CA THR A 44 -0.62 -1.40 8.65
C THR A 44 -1.00 -0.04 9.23
N LYS A 45 -0.17 0.97 8.97
CA LYS A 45 -0.49 2.38 9.25
C LYS A 45 -0.73 3.13 7.95
N THR A 46 -1.80 3.91 7.90
CA THR A 46 -2.07 4.84 6.80
C THR A 46 -1.64 6.25 7.21
N GLU A 47 -0.66 6.79 6.53
CA GLU A 47 -0.20 8.17 6.72
C GLU A 47 -0.53 9.00 5.47
N SER A 48 -1.03 10.21 5.66
CA SER A 48 -1.30 11.15 4.58
C SER A 48 -0.15 12.15 4.48
N MET A 49 0.58 12.12 3.38
CA MET A 49 1.67 13.08 3.13
C MET A 49 1.20 14.14 2.12
N ILE A 50 1.00 15.38 2.60
CA ILE A 50 0.69 16.52 1.74
C ILE A 50 2.00 17.05 1.17
N PHE A 51 2.21 16.91 -0.14
CA PHE A 51 3.32 17.56 -0.83
C PHE A 51 2.96 19.03 -1.06
N ILE A 52 3.57 19.93 -0.28
CA ILE A 52 3.56 21.36 -0.59
C ILE A 52 4.69 21.58 -1.60
N GLU A 53 4.35 21.76 -2.88
CA GLU A 53 5.29 22.30 -3.86
C GLU A 53 5.69 23.70 -3.41
N LYS A 54 7.00 23.94 -3.26
CA LYS A 54 7.57 25.24 -2.93
C LYS A 54 7.88 26.02 -4.19
#